data_AF-A0A848T627-F1
#
_entry.id   AF-A0A848T627-F1
#
_cell.length_a   1.000
_cell.length_b   1.000
_cell.length_c   1.000
_cell.angle_alpha   90.00
_cell.angle_beta   90.00
_cell.angle_gamma   90.00
#
_symmetry.space_group_name_H-M   'P 1'
#
loop_
_entity.id
_entity.type
_entity.pdbx_description
1 polymer ?
#
loop_
_entity_poly.entity_id
_entity_poly.type
_entity_poly.pdbx_seq_one_letter_code
_entity_poly.pdbx_strand_id
1 'polypeptide(L)' 'MKFKTILALVFALVIVIFSLQNSEVTPVKFLVWNLSMSRVLIILGSFSIGLLVGILVSMKKRILP' A
#
# COMPACT_ATOMS: atom_id res chain seq x y z
N MET A 1 -18.11 7.56 -13.42
CA MET A 1 -16.82 7.75 -12.68
C MET A 1 -15.72 8.04 -13.69
N LYS A 2 -14.75 8.91 -13.39
CA LYS A 2 -13.61 9.14 -14.29
C LYS A 2 -12.80 7.83 -14.41
N PHE A 3 -12.28 7.51 -15.60
CA PHE A 3 -11.51 6.28 -15.85
C PHE A 3 -10.42 6.03 -14.78
N LYS A 4 -9.71 7.10 -14.38
CA LYS A 4 -8.69 7.07 -13.31
C LYS A 4 -9.23 6.54 -11.97
N THR A 5 -10.47 6.87 -11.60
CA THR A 5 -11.09 6.41 -10.36
C THR A 5 -11.46 4.93 -10.43
N ILE A 6 -11.97 4.48 -11.58
CA ILE A 6 -12.29 3.07 -11.81
C ILE A 6 -11.01 2.24 -11.72
N LEU A 7 -9.95 2.69 -12.39
CA LEU A 7 -8.66 2.02 -12.37
C LEU A 7 -8.09 1.92 -10.94
N ALA A 8 -8.17 2.99 -10.15
CA ALA A 8 -7.72 2.98 -8.76
C ALA A 8 -8.48 1.97 -7.89
N LEU A 9 -9.81 1.86 -8.07
CA LEU A 9 -10.63 0.88 -7.36
C LEU A 9 -10.30 -0.57 -7.77
N VAL A 10 -10.08 -0.82 -9.06
CA VAL A 10 -9.64 -2.14 -9.54
C VAL A 10 -8.31 -2.52 -8.92
N PHE A 11 -7.33 -1.61 -8.88
CA PHE A 11 -6.06 -1.89 -8.21
C PHE A 11 -6.22 -2.15 -6.71
N ALA A 12 -7.02 -1.35 -6.01
CA ALA A 12 -7.29 -1.57 -4.60
C ALA A 12 -7.89 -2.97 -4.34
N LEU A 13 -8.86 -3.39 -5.17
CA LEU A 13 -9.47 -4.71 -5.08
C LEU A 13 -8.46 -5.83 -5.34
N VAL A 14 -7.65 -5.70 -6.40
CA VAL A 14 -6.58 -6.67 -6.72
C VAL A 14 -5.61 -6.81 -5.56
N ILE A 15 -5.19 -5.70 -4.94
CA ILE A 15 -4.27 -5.71 -3.80
C ILE A 15 -4.88 -6.43 -2.59
N VAL A 16 -6.16 -6.20 -2.29
CA VAL A 16 -6.85 -6.88 -1.19
C VAL A 16 -6.95 -8.38 -1.45
N ILE A 17 -7.38 -8.79 -2.64
CA ILE A 17 -7.51 -10.21 -3.01
C ILE A 17 -6.14 -10.89 -2.95
N PHE A 18 -5.11 -10.28 -3.55
CA PHE A 18 -3.73 -10.77 -3.52
C PHE A 18 -3.22 -10.93 -2.09
N SER A 19 -3.51 -9.96 -1.20
CA SER A 19 -3.10 -10.01 0.20
C SER A 19 -3.75 -11.19 0.93
N LEU A 20 -5.07 -11.37 0.77
CA LEU A 20 -5.80 -12.44 1.44
C LEU A 20 -5.36 -13.84 0.98
N GLN A 21 -5.08 -14.00 -0.32
CA GLN A 21 -4.55 -15.24 -0.88
C GLN A 21 -3.15 -15.57 -0.38
N ASN A 22 -2.36 -14.55 -0.03
CA ASN A 22 -1.00 -14.69 0.46
C ASN A 22 -0.94 -14.32 1.95
N SER A 23 -1.70 -15.00 2.81
CA SER A 23 -1.81 -14.64 4.24
C SER A 23 -0.79 -15.30 5.18
N GLU A 24 0.16 -16.05 4.62
CA GLU A 24 1.23 -16.70 5.39
C GLU A 24 2.09 -15.70 6.17
N VAL A 25 2.56 -16.14 7.34
CA VAL A 25 3.55 -15.40 8.14
C VAL A 25 4.89 -15.47 7.44
N THR A 26 5.52 -14.32 7.24
CA THR A 26 6.81 -14.21 6.56
C THR A 26 7.80 -13.40 7.40
N PRO A 27 9.04 -13.89 7.58
CA PRO A 27 10.08 -13.13 8.24
C PRO A 27 10.52 -11.97 7.35
N VAL A 28 10.53 -10.77 7.91
CA VAL A 28 10.99 -9.52 7.30
C VAL A 28 12.25 -9.09 8.01
N LYS A 29 13.36 -9.03 7.25
CA LYS A 29 14.62 -8.43 7.71
C LYS A 29 14.80 -7.09 7.02
N PHE A 30 14.80 -6.00 7.77
CA PHE A 30 14.92 -4.65 7.24
C PHE A 30 15.86 -3.81 8.10
N LEU A 31 17.03 -3.45 7.57
CA LEU A 31 18.10 -2.77 8.30
C LEU A 31 18.43 -3.51 9.61
N VAL A 32 18.06 -2.93 10.77
CA VAL A 32 18.27 -3.52 12.09
C VAL A 32 17.05 -4.29 12.62
N TRP A 33 15.95 -4.30 11.88
CA TRP A 33 14.71 -4.96 12.28
C TRP A 33 14.62 -6.38 11.71
N ASN A 34 14.12 -7.30 12.54
CA ASN A 34 13.78 -8.67 12.17
C ASN A 34 12.43 -9.01 12.80
N LEU A 35 11.39 -9.07 11.98
CA LEU A 35 10.00 -9.19 12.41
C LEU A 35 9.31 -10.31 11.62
N SER A 36 8.53 -11.16 12.27
CA SER A 36 7.70 -12.16 11.61
C SER A 36 6.23 -11.72 11.69
N MET A 37 5.63 -11.44 10.54
CA MET A 37 4.26 -10.95 10.45
C MET A 37 3.55 -11.50 9.22
N SER A 38 2.22 -11.41 9.17
CA SER A 38 1.48 -11.87 7.99
C SER A 38 1.82 -11.01 6.77
N ARG A 39 1.98 -11.66 5.62
CA ARG A 39 2.15 -10.99 4.31
C ARG A 39 1.02 -10.00 4.03
N VAL A 40 -0.20 -10.25 4.53
CA VAL A 40 -1.33 -9.29 4.48
C VAL A 40 -0.94 -7.95 5.09
N LEU A 41 -0.39 -7.95 6.31
CA LEU A 41 0.02 -6.72 6.99
C LEU A 41 1.18 -6.04 6.26
N ILE A 42 2.11 -6.82 5.70
CA ILE A 42 3.24 -6.29 4.93
C ILE A 42 2.73 -5.56 3.68
N ILE A 43 1.87 -6.21 2.90
CA ILE A 43 1.37 -5.68 1.62
C ILE A 43 0.45 -4.47 1.86
N LEU A 44 -0.57 -4.62 2.70
CA LEU A 44 -1.53 -3.54 2.96
C LEU A 44 -0.86 -2.38 3.69
N GLY A 45 0.01 -2.65 4.66
CA GLY A 45 0.77 -1.62 5.37
C GLY A 45 1.66 -0.81 4.42
N SER A 46 2.43 -1.48 3.56
CA SER A 46 3.30 -0.81 2.59
C SER A 46 2.49 0.00 1.57
N PHE A 47 1.37 -0.54 1.07
CA PHE A 47 0.47 0.17 0.18
C PHE A 47 -0.12 1.42 0.83
N SER A 48 -0.63 1.31 2.06
CA SER A 48 -1.18 2.44 2.81
C SER A 48 -0.14 3.52 3.06
N ILE A 49 1.09 3.16 3.45
CA ILE A 49 2.18 4.14 3.61
C ILE A 49 2.47 4.84 2.28
N GLY A 50 2.60 4.10 1.18
CA GLY A 50 2.81 4.68 -0.15
C GLY A 50 1.68 5.63 -0.58
N LEU A 51 0.43 5.26 -0.31
CA LEU A 51 -0.74 6.09 -0.59
C LEU A 51 -0.72 7.39 0.23
N LEU A 52 -0.43 7.30 1.54
CA LEU A 52 -0.32 8.47 2.42
C LEU A 52 0.78 9.41 1.94
N VAL A 53 1.97 8.88 1.61
CA VAL A 53 3.08 9.69 1.07
C VAL A 53 2.67 10.35 -0.25
N GLY A 54 2.02 9.62 -1.16
CA GLY A 54 1.53 10.18 -2.42
C GLY A 54 0.53 11.31 -2.23
N ILE A 55 -0.39 11.18 -1.26
CA ILE A 55 -1.35 12.24 -0.90
C ILE A 55 -0.60 13.47 -0.37
N LEU A 56 0.32 13.28 0.58
CA LEU A 56 1.12 14.37 1.18
C LEU A 56 1.93 15.13 0.12
N VAL A 57 2.57 14.42 -0.82
CA VAL A 57 3.32 15.04 -1.92
C VAL A 57 2.39 15.82 -2.86
N SER A 58 1.20 15.29 -3.15
CA SER A 58 0.20 15.95 -4.00
C SER A 58 -0.32 17.24 -3.35
N MET A 59 -0.53 17.23 -2.03
CA MET A 59 -0.91 18.43 -1.26
C MET A 59 0.16 19.52 -1.38
N LYS A 60 1.45 19.16 -1.26
CA LYS A 60 2.56 20.12 -1.42
C LYS A 60 2.55 20.79 -2.80
N LYS A 61 2.35 20.03 -3.89
CA LYS A 61 2.25 20.57 -5.26
C LYS A 61 1.05 21.48 -5.48
N ARG A 62 -0.01 21.37 -4.67
CA ARG A 62 -1.19 22.23 -4.76
C ARG A 62 -1.04 23.54 -4.00
N ILE A 63 -0.13 23.57 -3.01
CA ILE A 63 0.04 24.69 -2.06
C ILE A 63 1.22 25.59 -2.46
N LEU A 64 2.27 25.05 -3.07
CA LEU A 64 3.37 25.84 -3.63
C LEU A 64 3.10 26.11 -5.12
N PRO A 65 3.20 27.36 -5.61
CA PRO A 65 2.98 27.71 -7.02
C PRO A 65 3.98 27.03 -7.97
#